data_AF-A0A6I6SGM4-F1
#
_entry.id   AF-A0A6I6SGM4-F1
#
_cell.length_a   1.000
_cell.length_b   1.000
_cell.length_c   1.000
_cell.angle_alpha   90.00
_cell.angle_beta   90.00
_cell.angle_gamma   90.00
#
_symmetry.space_group_name_H-M   'P 1'
#
loop_
_entity.id
_entity.type
_entity.pdbx_description
1 polymer ?
#
loop_
_entity_poly.entity_id
_entity_poly.type
_entity_poly.pdbx_seq_one_letter_code
_entity_poly.pdbx_strand_id
1 'polypeptide(L)'
;MSDDYPFPEPFGPEYVRPKAADCPNCPCHTRRVCDEFQWHRAERPTYLDGTPYDKPCPCEEAAKVPEDRTVAIELDGVLRTVPARYHRAGLPAGGMVTERVFRAESIVAGECPVPVPMILGRPTDDTDPRLIVIDSAGERWVMGFTAQHYLQRYRITGWSAATDA
;
A
#
# COMPACT_ATOMS: atom_id res chain seq x y z
N MET A 1 -58.14 25.58 28.16
CA MET A 1 -57.69 25.90 26.79
C MET A 1 -56.19 25.75 26.78
N SER A 2 -55.75 24.75 26.01
CA SER A 2 -54.42 24.53 25.42
C SER A 2 -53.19 24.53 26.32
N ASP A 3 -52.76 23.31 26.60
CA ASP A 3 -51.44 22.92 27.10
C ASP A 3 -50.32 23.47 26.21
N ASP A 4 -49.50 24.35 26.78
CA ASP A 4 -48.26 24.83 26.17
C ASP A 4 -47.12 23.88 26.60
N TYR A 5 -47.11 22.68 26.00
CA TYR A 5 -46.00 21.74 26.14
C TYR A 5 -44.93 22.11 25.10
N PRO A 6 -43.75 22.61 25.50
CA PRO A 6 -42.63 22.74 24.56
C PRO A 6 -42.22 21.33 24.14
N PHE A 7 -42.55 20.96 22.90
CA PHE A 7 -42.08 19.73 22.26
C PHE A 7 -40.55 19.81 22.20
N PRO A 8 -39.78 19.02 22.97
CA PRO A 8 -38.33 18.99 22.80
C PRO A 8 -38.07 18.41 21.41
N GLU A 9 -37.30 19.10 20.57
CA GLU A 9 -36.92 18.55 19.27
C GLU A 9 -36.28 17.16 19.48
N PRO A 10 -36.76 16.11 18.79
CA PRO A 10 -36.45 14.71 19.12
C PRO A 10 -35.01 14.29 18.81
N PHE A 11 -34.20 15.19 18.27
CA PHE A 11 -32.81 14.96 17.92
C PHE A 11 -31.98 16.01 18.67
N GLY A 12 -31.01 15.54 19.47
CA GLY A 12 -30.05 16.42 20.16
C GLY A 12 -29.25 17.29 19.19
N PRO A 13 -28.29 18.10 19.68
CA PRO A 13 -27.51 18.98 18.81
C PRO A 13 -26.93 18.18 17.63
N GLU A 14 -27.08 18.73 16.42
CA GLU A 14 -26.57 18.11 15.20
C GLU A 14 -25.10 17.75 15.40
N TYR A 15 -24.77 16.47 15.23
CA TYR A 15 -23.39 16.02 15.35
C TYR A 15 -22.59 16.56 14.17
N VAL A 16 -21.80 17.60 14.42
CA VAL A 16 -20.80 18.07 13.47
C VAL A 16 -19.52 17.25 13.66
N ARG A 17 -19.20 16.41 12.68
CA ARG A 17 -17.94 15.64 12.70
C ARG A 17 -16.76 16.64 12.75
N PRO A 18 -15.81 16.48 13.70
CA PRO A 18 -14.61 17.31 13.76
C PRO A 18 -13.83 17.28 12.44
N LYS A 19 -13.27 18.43 12.04
CA LYS A 19 -12.42 18.52 10.85
C LYS A 19 -11.25 17.54 11.01
N ALA A 20 -11.01 16.72 9.99
CA ALA A 20 -9.83 15.87 9.94
C ALA A 20 -8.55 16.72 9.94
N ALA A 21 -7.50 16.23 10.59
CA ALA A 21 -6.23 16.95 10.67
C ALA A 21 -5.60 17.14 9.29
N ASP A 22 -5.17 18.36 9.00
CA ASP A 22 -4.45 18.71 7.78
C ASP A 22 -3.05 18.04 7.77
N CYS A 23 -2.51 17.73 6.60
CA CYS A 23 -1.17 17.17 6.50
C CYS A 23 -0.12 18.22 6.87
N PRO A 24 0.88 17.91 7.71
CA PRO A 24 1.94 18.88 8.04
C PRO A 24 2.90 19.14 6.86
N ASN A 25 2.96 18.21 5.90
CA ASN A 25 3.91 18.25 4.77
C ASN A 25 3.30 18.87 3.51
N CYS A 26 1.99 19.09 3.48
CA CYS A 26 1.34 19.70 2.33
C CYS A 26 -0.01 20.35 2.68
N PRO A 27 -0.36 21.47 2.02
CA PRO A 27 -1.67 22.10 2.22
C PRO A 27 -2.80 21.43 1.42
N CYS A 28 -2.48 20.43 0.58
CA CYS A 28 -3.42 19.82 -0.36
C CYS A 28 -4.37 18.81 0.28
N HIS A 29 -3.98 18.06 1.30
CA HIS A 29 -4.84 16.99 1.80
C HIS A 29 -4.73 16.84 3.32
N THR A 30 -5.70 16.13 3.88
CA THR A 30 -5.62 15.67 5.27
C THR A 30 -4.43 14.75 5.45
N ARG A 31 -3.91 14.68 6.68
CA ARG A 31 -2.83 13.77 7.05
C ARG A 31 -3.15 12.33 6.64
N ARG A 32 -4.38 11.88 6.90
CA ARG A 32 -4.85 10.53 6.55
C ARG A 32 -4.68 10.20 5.07
N VAL A 33 -5.05 11.12 4.18
CA VAL A 33 -4.93 10.89 2.72
C VAL A 33 -3.47 10.71 2.31
N CYS A 34 -2.57 11.50 2.90
CA CYS A 34 -1.14 11.40 2.59
C CYS A 34 -0.49 10.15 3.21
N ASP A 35 -0.87 9.78 4.43
CA ASP A 35 -0.33 8.62 5.14
C ASP A 35 -0.84 7.29 4.53
N GLU A 36 -2.09 7.25 4.05
CA GLU A 36 -2.73 6.07 3.43
C GLU A 36 -2.63 6.05 1.89
N PHE A 37 -1.96 7.03 1.29
CA PHE A 37 -1.77 7.17 -0.17
C PHE A 37 -3.08 7.21 -0.97
N GLN A 38 -4.14 7.78 -0.39
CA GLN A 38 -5.49 7.81 -0.97
C GLN A 38 -5.74 9.03 -1.87
N TRP A 39 -4.70 9.62 -2.48
CA TRP A 39 -4.82 10.85 -3.29
C TRP A 39 -5.86 10.72 -4.41
N HIS A 40 -5.95 9.57 -5.07
CA HIS A 40 -6.92 9.30 -6.14
C HIS A 40 -8.39 9.30 -5.69
N ARG A 41 -8.66 9.21 -4.38
CA ARG A 41 -10.02 9.25 -3.80
C ARG A 41 -10.33 10.57 -3.10
N ALA A 42 -9.34 11.44 -2.96
CA ALA A 42 -9.49 12.68 -2.24
C ALA A 42 -9.95 13.78 -3.20
N GLU A 43 -10.92 14.59 -2.75
CA GLU A 43 -11.21 15.85 -3.42
C GLU A 43 -10.05 16.82 -3.17
N ARG A 44 -9.63 17.51 -4.24
CA ARG A 44 -8.66 18.58 -4.10
C ARG A 44 -9.28 19.73 -3.31
N PRO A 45 -8.52 20.36 -2.40
CA PRO A 45 -9.05 21.42 -1.57
C PRO A 45 -9.20 22.69 -2.42
N THR A 46 -9.89 23.66 -1.84
CA THR A 46 -9.83 25.05 -2.30
C THR A 46 -8.80 25.81 -1.46
N TYR A 47 -8.16 26.80 -2.08
CA TYR A 47 -7.42 27.82 -1.36
C TYR A 47 -8.38 28.63 -0.46
N LEU A 48 -7.82 29.42 0.46
CA LEU A 48 -8.61 30.24 1.41
C LEU A 48 -9.54 31.25 0.72
N ASP A 49 -9.21 31.65 -0.51
CA ASP A 49 -10.01 32.54 -1.36
C ASP A 49 -11.11 31.81 -2.15
N GLY A 50 -11.27 30.51 -1.94
CA GLY A 50 -12.27 29.66 -2.62
C GLY A 50 -11.83 29.17 -4.00
N THR A 51 -10.65 29.54 -4.50
CA THR A 51 -10.15 29.04 -5.77
C THR A 51 -9.72 27.56 -5.67
N PRO A 52 -9.98 26.71 -6.67
CA PRO A 52 -9.54 25.31 -6.63
C PRO A 52 -8.02 25.18 -6.57
N TYR A 53 -7.52 24.25 -5.75
CA TYR A 53 -6.09 23.96 -5.69
C TYR A 53 -5.59 23.30 -6.98
N ASP A 54 -4.71 24.00 -7.68
CA ASP A 54 -4.22 23.67 -9.02
C ASP A 54 -2.79 23.09 -9.04
N LYS A 55 -2.01 23.30 -7.99
CA LYS A 55 -0.63 22.83 -7.88
C LYS A 55 -0.55 21.31 -7.67
N PRO A 56 0.55 20.65 -8.06
CA PRO A 56 0.78 19.25 -7.68
C PRO A 56 0.98 19.14 -6.16
N CYS A 57 0.55 18.02 -5.59
CA CYS A 57 0.67 17.78 -4.15
C CYS A 57 2.09 17.26 -3.84
N PRO A 58 2.90 17.94 -3.00
CA PRO A 58 4.29 17.52 -2.75
C PRO A 58 4.43 16.08 -2.23
N CYS A 59 3.51 15.64 -1.36
CA CYS A 59 3.49 14.27 -0.84
C CYS A 59 3.23 13.24 -1.95
N GLU A 60 2.35 13.56 -2.89
CA GLU A 60 2.02 12.69 -4.03
C GLU A 60 3.19 12.63 -5.02
N GLU A 61 3.83 13.76 -5.31
CA GLU A 61 5.02 13.80 -6.16
C GLU A 61 6.17 12.99 -5.56
N ALA A 62 6.44 13.15 -4.26
CA ALA A 62 7.43 12.36 -3.56
C ALA A 62 7.12 10.86 -3.60
N ALA A 63 5.84 10.49 -3.52
CA ALA A 63 5.38 9.10 -3.56
C ALA A 63 5.54 8.41 -4.93
N LYS A 64 5.78 9.17 -6.01
CA LYS A 64 6.07 8.60 -7.34
C LYS A 64 7.40 7.88 -7.40
N VAL A 65 8.35 8.24 -6.52
CA VAL A 65 9.65 7.57 -6.42
C VAL A 65 9.53 6.44 -5.39
N PRO A 66 9.66 5.16 -5.80
CA PRO A 66 9.68 4.06 -4.84
C PRO A 66 10.90 4.16 -3.92
N GLU A 67 10.74 3.72 -2.68
CA GLU A 67 11.85 3.70 -1.72
C GLU A 67 12.59 2.37 -1.78
N ASP A 68 13.90 2.42 -1.96
CA ASP A 68 14.74 1.22 -1.92
C ASP A 68 14.77 0.66 -0.48
N ARG A 69 14.58 -0.65 -0.39
CA ARG A 69 14.57 -1.46 0.83
C ARG A 69 15.33 -2.76 0.58
N THR A 70 15.66 -3.46 1.65
CA THR A 70 16.05 -4.87 1.58
C THR A 70 15.18 -5.70 2.52
N VAL A 71 14.97 -6.96 2.17
CA VAL A 71 14.16 -7.89 2.97
C VAL A 71 14.85 -9.25 3.02
N ALA A 72 14.90 -9.85 4.21
CA ALA A 72 15.39 -11.20 4.39
C ALA A 72 14.22 -12.18 4.21
N ILE A 73 14.31 -13.06 3.21
CA ILE A 73 13.29 -14.02 2.84
C ILE A 73 13.89 -15.42 2.96
N GLU A 74 13.17 -16.33 3.61
CA GLU A 74 13.53 -17.74 3.70
C GLU A 74 12.54 -18.57 2.86
N LEU A 75 13.06 -19.34 1.90
CA LEU A 75 12.28 -20.30 1.12
C LEU A 75 13.00 -21.64 1.12
N ASP A 76 12.27 -22.71 1.43
CA ASP A 76 12.79 -24.09 1.50
C ASP A 76 14.08 -24.21 2.33
N GLY A 77 14.16 -23.51 3.47
CA GLY A 77 15.33 -23.51 4.36
C GLY A 77 16.51 -22.66 3.89
N VAL A 78 16.36 -21.92 2.78
CA VAL A 78 17.40 -21.03 2.25
C VAL A 78 17.00 -19.58 2.47
N LEU A 79 17.72 -18.92 3.38
CA LEU A 79 17.59 -17.50 3.67
C LEU A 79 18.43 -16.66 2.70
N ARG A 80 17.83 -15.66 2.05
CA ARG A 80 18.53 -14.65 1.24
C ARG A 80 18.03 -13.24 1.55
N THR A 81 18.94 -12.28 1.46
CA THR A 81 18.57 -10.86 1.46
C THR A 81 18.29 -10.42 0.03
N VAL A 82 17.10 -9.85 -0.19
CA VAL A 82 16.61 -9.47 -1.51
C VAL A 82 16.38 -7.96 -1.55
N PRO A 83 16.91 -7.23 -2.54
CA PRO A 83 16.53 -5.84 -2.75
C PRO A 83 15.05 -5.74 -3.11
N ALA A 84 14.39 -4.70 -2.61
CA ALA A 84 12.97 -4.47 -2.85
C ALA A 84 12.68 -2.97 -2.91
N ARG A 85 11.53 -2.63 -3.48
CA ARG A 85 11.05 -1.25 -3.60
C ARG A 85 9.70 -1.13 -2.91
N TYR A 86 9.61 -0.23 -1.95
CA TYR A 86 8.35 0.14 -1.33
C TYR A 86 7.65 1.20 -2.16
N HIS A 87 6.39 0.94 -2.52
CA HIS A 87 5.60 1.83 -3.36
C HIS A 87 4.58 2.58 -2.52
N ARG A 88 4.60 3.91 -2.62
CA ARG A 88 3.57 4.78 -2.06
C ARG A 88 2.54 5.21 -3.09
N ALA A 89 2.77 5.01 -4.38
CA ALA A 89 1.84 5.37 -5.44
C ALA A 89 1.71 4.27 -6.50
N GLY A 90 0.65 4.36 -7.32
CA GLY A 90 0.38 3.43 -8.41
C GLY A 90 -0.27 2.11 -7.99
N LEU A 91 -0.25 1.14 -8.91
CA LEU A 91 -0.87 -0.18 -8.72
C LEU A 91 -0.40 -0.93 -7.45
N PRO A 92 0.89 -0.88 -7.05
CA PRO A 92 1.35 -1.52 -5.81
C PRO A 92 1.41 -0.55 -4.60
N ALA A 93 0.68 0.57 -4.60
CA ALA A 93 0.70 1.51 -3.47
C ALA A 93 0.39 0.81 -2.13
N GLY A 94 1.21 1.07 -1.11
CA GLY A 94 1.14 0.42 0.19
C GLY A 94 1.85 -0.95 0.26
N GLY A 95 2.28 -1.50 -0.88
CA GLY A 95 3.01 -2.76 -1.01
C GLY A 95 4.50 -2.57 -1.30
N MET A 96 5.27 -3.64 -1.10
CA MET A 96 6.68 -3.71 -1.46
C MET A 96 6.91 -4.79 -2.52
N VAL A 97 7.71 -4.48 -3.54
CA VAL A 97 7.98 -5.39 -4.67
C VAL A 97 9.45 -5.72 -4.68
N THR A 98 9.81 -6.99 -4.61
CA THR A 98 11.22 -7.42 -4.64
C THR A 98 11.81 -7.34 -6.04
N GLU A 99 13.13 -7.45 -6.14
CA GLU A 99 13.81 -7.84 -7.37
C GLU A 99 13.31 -9.20 -7.92
N ARG A 100 13.57 -9.43 -9.21
CA ARG A 100 13.12 -10.63 -9.94
C ARG A 100 14.11 -11.78 -9.72
N VAL A 101 13.96 -12.50 -8.61
CA VAL A 101 14.89 -13.55 -8.18
C VAL A 101 14.21 -14.87 -7.81
N PHE A 102 12.92 -15.00 -8.11
CA PHE A 102 12.12 -16.17 -7.76
C PHE A 102 11.77 -16.98 -9.00
N ARG A 103 11.83 -18.31 -8.87
CA ARG A 103 11.21 -19.22 -9.83
C ARG A 103 9.73 -19.35 -9.50
N ALA A 104 8.91 -19.53 -10.53
CA ALA A 104 7.48 -19.68 -10.35
C ALA A 104 6.88 -20.60 -11.41
N GLU A 105 5.80 -21.27 -11.06
CA GLU A 105 5.16 -22.28 -11.89
C GLU A 105 3.66 -22.02 -12.02
N SER A 106 3.12 -22.40 -13.17
CA SER A 106 1.69 -22.36 -13.49
C SER A 106 1.24 -23.78 -13.82
N ILE A 107 0.10 -24.19 -13.29
CA ILE A 107 -0.52 -25.48 -13.62
C ILE A 107 -0.81 -25.59 -15.12
N VAL A 108 -1.13 -24.47 -15.77
CA VAL A 108 -1.53 -24.44 -17.20
C VAL A 108 -0.35 -24.20 -18.12
N ALA A 109 0.61 -23.35 -17.71
CA ALA A 109 1.69 -22.87 -18.58
C ALA A 109 3.07 -23.48 -18.26
N GLY A 110 3.18 -24.29 -17.20
CA GLY A 110 4.47 -24.79 -16.71
C GLY A 110 5.28 -23.71 -15.98
N GLU A 111 6.60 -23.87 -15.97
CA GLU A 111 7.53 -22.91 -15.36
C GLU A 111 7.49 -21.55 -16.06
N CYS A 112 7.58 -20.46 -15.28
CA CYS A 112 7.67 -19.12 -15.81
C CYS A 112 9.03 -18.95 -16.54
N PRO A 113 9.04 -18.44 -17.78
CA PRO A 113 10.27 -18.37 -18.58
C PRO A 113 11.29 -17.35 -18.04
N VAL A 114 10.90 -16.51 -17.08
CA VAL A 114 11.74 -15.49 -16.46
C VAL A 114 11.58 -15.52 -14.95
N PRO A 115 12.62 -15.16 -14.18
CA PRO A 115 12.46 -14.89 -12.76
C PRO A 115 11.36 -13.87 -12.51
N VAL A 116 10.60 -14.05 -11.44
CA VAL A 116 9.49 -13.17 -11.05
C VAL A 116 9.80 -12.45 -9.75
N PRO A 117 9.18 -11.28 -9.50
CA PRO A 117 9.24 -10.64 -8.20
C PRO A 117 8.22 -11.26 -7.23
N MET A 118 8.47 -11.11 -5.94
CA MET A 118 7.50 -11.32 -4.88
C MET A 118 6.85 -9.98 -4.52
N ILE A 119 5.52 -9.97 -4.38
CA ILE A 119 4.79 -8.82 -3.86
C ILE A 119 4.56 -9.05 -2.37
N LEU A 120 4.92 -8.05 -1.56
CA LEU A 120 4.82 -8.06 -0.12
C LEU A 120 3.73 -7.10 0.34
N GLY A 121 2.78 -7.62 1.10
CA GLY A 121 1.63 -6.87 1.60
C GLY A 121 1.78 -6.47 3.07
N ARG A 122 0.88 -5.62 3.56
CA ARG A 122 0.79 -5.31 4.99
C ARG A 122 0.08 -6.46 5.73
N PRO A 123 0.56 -6.83 6.93
CA PRO A 123 -0.12 -7.84 7.74
C PRO A 123 -1.49 -7.34 8.20
N THR A 124 -2.44 -8.27 8.24
CA THR A 124 -3.76 -8.14 8.86
C THR A 124 -3.81 -9.00 10.13
N ASP A 125 -4.88 -8.87 10.92
CA ASP A 125 -5.06 -9.64 12.15
C ASP A 125 -5.07 -11.16 11.92
N ASP A 126 -5.48 -11.62 10.75
CA ASP A 126 -5.55 -13.04 10.36
C ASP A 126 -4.29 -13.56 9.64
N THR A 127 -3.25 -12.76 9.54
CA THR A 127 -2.03 -13.14 8.81
C THR A 127 -1.27 -14.27 9.52
N ASP A 128 -0.95 -15.35 8.80
CA ASP A 128 -0.07 -16.41 9.32
C ASP A 128 1.33 -15.82 9.66
N PRO A 129 1.76 -15.86 10.93
CA PRO A 129 3.04 -15.32 11.34
C PRO A 129 4.25 -15.90 10.60
N ARG A 130 4.13 -17.12 10.07
CA ARG A 130 5.20 -17.78 9.29
C ARG A 130 5.48 -17.12 7.94
N LEU A 131 4.53 -16.32 7.44
CA LEU A 131 4.67 -15.59 6.18
C LEU A 131 5.23 -14.17 6.38
N ILE A 132 5.48 -13.78 7.63
CA ILE A 132 5.91 -12.43 7.97
C ILE A 132 7.42 -12.32 7.87
N VAL A 133 7.86 -11.33 7.11
CA VAL A 133 9.26 -10.91 7.00
C VAL A 133 9.41 -9.48 7.48
N ILE A 134 10.63 -9.12 7.88
CA ILE A 134 10.98 -7.78 8.33
C ILE A 134 11.94 -7.17 7.33
N ASP A 135 11.68 -5.93 6.92
CA ASP A 135 12.56 -5.21 6.01
C ASP A 135 13.68 -4.45 6.73
N SER A 136 14.56 -3.82 5.96
CA SER A 136 15.62 -2.92 6.43
C SER A 136 15.15 -1.74 7.29
N ALA A 137 13.86 -1.40 7.26
CA ALA A 137 13.27 -0.33 8.06
C ALA A 137 12.72 -0.83 9.40
N GLY A 138 12.70 -2.15 9.64
CA GLY A 138 12.03 -2.77 10.78
C GLY A 138 10.52 -2.95 10.57
N GLU A 139 10.01 -2.73 9.36
CA GLU A 139 8.59 -2.86 9.04
C GLU A 139 8.22 -4.32 8.74
N ARG A 140 7.01 -4.72 9.15
CA ARG A 140 6.49 -6.08 8.94
C ARG A 140 5.75 -6.18 7.61
N TRP A 141 6.02 -7.26 6.89
CA TRP A 141 5.51 -7.52 5.56
C TRP A 141 5.10 -8.98 5.40
N VAL A 142 4.07 -9.25 4.60
CA VAL A 142 3.58 -10.60 4.32
C VAL A 142 4.04 -11.05 2.95
N MET A 143 4.68 -12.22 2.88
CA MET A 143 5.12 -12.84 1.63
C MET A 143 3.94 -13.25 0.74
N GLY A 144 3.87 -12.70 -0.48
CA GLY A 144 2.89 -13.06 -1.50
C GLY A 144 3.45 -14.06 -2.51
N PHE A 145 2.92 -15.28 -2.53
CA PHE A 145 3.42 -16.37 -3.37
C PHE A 145 2.82 -16.41 -4.79
N THR A 146 2.14 -15.35 -5.22
CA THR A 146 1.56 -15.27 -6.57
C THR A 146 2.27 -14.20 -7.38
N ALA A 147 2.61 -14.52 -8.62
CA ALA A 147 3.15 -13.59 -9.60
C ALA A 147 2.31 -13.62 -10.88
N GLN A 148 2.37 -12.54 -11.66
CA GLN A 148 1.72 -12.47 -12.97
C GLN A 148 2.76 -12.17 -14.06
N HIS A 149 2.69 -12.92 -15.17
CA HIS A 149 3.54 -12.71 -16.35
C HIS A 149 2.73 -12.99 -17.62
N TYR A 150 2.71 -12.05 -18.57
CA TYR A 150 1.87 -12.08 -19.78
C TYR A 150 0.44 -12.60 -19.53
N LEU A 151 -0.26 -11.95 -18.59
CA LEU A 151 -1.62 -12.28 -18.16
C LEU A 151 -1.79 -13.62 -17.43
N GLN A 152 -0.81 -14.52 -17.49
CA GLN A 152 -0.81 -15.78 -16.78
C GLN A 152 -0.41 -15.59 -15.32
N ARG A 153 -1.12 -16.29 -14.42
CA ARG A 153 -0.77 -16.37 -13.00
C ARG A 153 0.18 -17.54 -12.76
N TYR A 154 1.21 -17.28 -11.97
CA TYR A 154 2.21 -18.25 -11.52
C TYR A 154 2.27 -18.24 -10.00
N ARG A 155 2.64 -19.37 -9.41
CA ARG A 155 2.94 -19.52 -7.99
C ARG A 155 4.45 -19.57 -7.81
N ILE A 156 4.99 -18.76 -6.90
CA ILE A 156 6.41 -18.80 -6.54
C ILE A 156 6.71 -20.14 -5.86
N THR A 157 7.69 -20.88 -6.37
CA THR A 157 8.08 -22.22 -5.89
C THR A 157 9.52 -22.26 -5.36
N GLY A 158 10.23 -21.13 -5.33
CA GLY A 158 11.55 -21.03 -4.72
C GLY A 158 12.43 -19.94 -5.35
N TRP A 159 13.73 -20.05 -5.11
CA TRP A 159 14.74 -19.19 -5.70
C TRP A 159 14.98 -19.54 -7.17
N SER A 160 15.11 -18.53 -8.03
CA SER A 160 15.70 -18.77 -9.36
C SER A 160 17.18 -19.10 -9.18
N ALA A 161 17.72 -19.95 -10.06
CA ALA A 161 19.17 -20.00 -10.24
C ALA A 161 19.63 -18.58 -10.60
N ALA A 162 20.71 -18.10 -9.97
CA ALA A 162 21.28 -16.82 -10.36
C ALA A 162 21.66 -16.93 -11.85
N THR A 163 21.00 -16.15 -12.70
CA THR A 163 21.46 -15.98 -14.06
C THR A 163 22.65 -15.03 -13.97
N ASP A 164 23.86 -15.58 -13.94
CA ASP A 164 25.04 -14.83 -14.36
C ASP A 164 24.78 -14.43 -15.83
N ALA A 165 24.51 -13.15 -16.05
CA ALA A 165 24.42 -12.53 -17.38
C ALA A 165 25.15 -11.18 -17.33
#